data_AF-A0AAD8C3J1-F1
#
_entry.id   AF-A0AAD8C3J1-F1
#
_cell.length_a   1.000
_cell.length_b   1.000
_cell.length_c   1.000
_cell.angle_alpha   90.00
_cell.angle_beta   90.00
_cell.angle_gamma   90.00
#
_symmetry.space_group_name_H-M   'P 1'
#
loop_
_entity.id
_entity.type
_entity.pdbx_description
1 polymer ?
#
loop_
_entity_poly.entity_id
_entity_poly.type
_entity_poly.pdbx_seq_one_letter_code
_entity_poly.pdbx_strand_id
1 'polypeptide(L)'
;MEPDMAQLLIADKALIVIFILLICLINGALIVTQVRKPMFYQRVKLMMIISLAIGDIIFALFPLVVLARRFFEADITFMTCRLSTNTTTYMSFLIHFVYGLGLVVLAAEVFLRNRIQSIHDNNYKIISAVGASSVPWILGLIIILPLCMSKVNYESDCTNSQSLESMIGVSIFLPVSLSIVISIVLNCVHGPTLQQRQIIGTDLQPIIVSQQTVAQQENFNYNPLNSNPYPQNAAPYPPHYPYPANQQVMNQSSTVNINLNQGVSTIHVTPMNQRVEGQKLLLISIIFGLMVVPIASIALRAADIVWVDSMTETVVTQFVFWLMAARSFLTPLIMIGYSNL
;
A
#
# COMPACT_ATOMS: atom_id res chain seq x y z
N MET A 1 -18.66 12.42 41.39
CA MET A 1 -19.51 11.36 40.82
C MET A 1 -18.53 10.33 40.30
N GLU A 2 -18.31 9.25 41.05
CA GLU A 2 -17.39 8.20 40.60
C GLU A 2 -17.91 7.63 39.29
N PRO A 3 -17.07 7.49 38.26
CA PRO A 3 -17.48 6.85 37.02
C PRO A 3 -17.83 5.39 37.33
N ASP A 4 -19.05 5.00 36.93
CA ASP A 4 -19.60 3.68 37.20
C ASP A 4 -18.93 2.64 36.29
N MET A 5 -18.30 1.63 36.88
CA MET A 5 -17.65 0.52 36.15
C MET A 5 -18.61 -0.16 35.16
N ALA A 6 -19.92 -0.16 35.46
CA ALA A 6 -20.93 -0.67 34.53
C ALA A 6 -21.01 0.16 33.25
N GLN A 7 -20.90 1.50 33.33
CA GLN A 7 -20.90 2.39 32.17
C GLN A 7 -19.65 2.18 31.32
N LEU A 8 -18.49 2.00 31.96
CA LEU A 8 -17.23 1.71 31.26
C LEU A 8 -17.33 0.40 30.48
N LEU A 9 -17.86 -0.65 31.10
CA LEU A 9 -18.07 -1.95 30.46
C LEU A 9 -19.04 -1.86 29.26
N ILE A 10 -20.11 -1.07 29.38
CA ILE A 10 -21.05 -0.84 28.27
C ILE A 10 -20.34 -0.11 27.12
N ALA A 11 -19.51 0.89 27.44
CA ALA A 11 -18.73 1.62 26.44
C ALA A 11 -17.75 0.68 25.71
N ASP A 12 -17.02 -0.18 26.41
CA ASP A 12 -16.09 -1.15 25.79
C ASP A 12 -16.82 -2.13 24.87
N LYS A 13 -17.99 -2.63 25.29
CA LYS A 13 -18.84 -3.51 24.46
C LYS A 13 -19.30 -2.81 23.18
N ALA A 14 -19.62 -1.53 23.25
CA ALA A 14 -20.00 -0.77 22.07
C ALA A 14 -18.78 -0.50 21.17
N LEU A 15 -17.67 -0.05 21.75
CA LEU A 15 -16.44 0.28 21.03
C LEU A 15 -15.89 -0.93 20.29
N ILE A 16 -15.89 -2.13 20.90
CA ILE A 16 -15.36 -3.31 20.22
C ILE A 16 -16.13 -3.66 18.96
N VAL A 17 -17.47 -3.60 19.01
CA VAL A 17 -18.33 -3.86 17.85
C VAL A 17 -18.11 -2.78 16.79
N ILE A 18 -18.08 -1.50 17.19
CA ILE A 18 -17.82 -0.38 16.28
C ILE A 18 -16.47 -0.53 15.59
N PHE A 19 -15.40 -0.85 16.32
CA PHE A 19 -14.07 -1.02 15.76
C PHE A 19 -14.00 -2.20 14.81
N ILE A 20 -14.58 -3.36 15.14
CA ILE A 20 -14.63 -4.52 14.24
C ILE A 20 -15.28 -4.11 12.91
N LEU A 21 -16.44 -3.46 12.95
CA LEU A 21 -17.16 -3.02 11.76
C LEU A 21 -16.37 -1.98 10.96
N LEU A 22 -15.86 -0.93 11.62
CA LEU A 22 -15.10 0.13 10.95
C LEU A 22 -13.83 -0.40 10.28
N ILE A 23 -13.06 -1.25 10.97
CA ILE A 23 -11.83 -1.83 10.43
C ILE A 23 -12.15 -2.69 9.21
N CYS A 24 -13.18 -3.55 9.28
CA CYS A 24 -13.57 -4.39 8.15
C CYS A 24 -14.06 -3.56 6.96
N LEU A 25 -14.93 -2.56 7.17
CA LEU A 25 -15.50 -1.74 6.11
C LEU A 25 -14.43 -0.88 5.42
N ILE A 26 -13.60 -0.18 6.20
CA ILE A 26 -12.58 0.73 5.66
C ILE A 26 -11.49 -0.07 4.93
N ASN A 27 -10.98 -1.16 5.51
CA ASN A 27 -9.97 -1.98 4.84
C ASN A 27 -10.54 -2.74 3.65
N GLY A 28 -11.79 -3.21 3.72
CA GLY A 28 -12.49 -3.79 2.57
C GLY A 28 -12.60 -2.79 1.41
N ALA A 29 -13.02 -1.56 1.70
CA ALA A 29 -13.07 -0.49 0.70
C ALA A 29 -11.68 -0.16 0.14
N LEU A 30 -10.64 -0.10 0.99
CA LEU A 30 -9.26 0.09 0.55
C LEU A 30 -8.83 -1.03 -0.41
N ILE A 31 -9.05 -2.31 -0.06
CA ILE A 31 -8.69 -3.43 -0.94
C ILE A 31 -9.42 -3.32 -2.27
N VAL A 32 -10.75 -3.09 -2.26
CA VAL A 32 -11.54 -2.94 -3.49
C VAL A 32 -11.02 -1.80 -4.37
N THR A 33 -10.65 -0.66 -3.78
CA THR A 33 -10.08 0.48 -4.55
C THR A 33 -8.70 0.16 -5.13
N GLN A 34 -7.85 -0.59 -4.43
CA GLN A 34 -6.53 -0.95 -4.95
C GLN A 34 -6.58 -2.03 -6.02
N VAL A 35 -7.42 -3.07 -5.87
CA VAL A 35 -7.51 -4.17 -6.86
C VAL A 35 -8.14 -3.72 -8.19
N ARG A 36 -8.94 -2.65 -8.17
CA ARG A 36 -9.48 -2.03 -9.40
C ARG A 36 -8.41 -1.33 -10.24
N LYS A 37 -7.22 -1.05 -9.70
CA LYS A 37 -6.13 -0.42 -10.45
C LYS A 37 -5.51 -1.45 -11.41
N PRO A 38 -5.27 -1.08 -12.68
CA PRO A 38 -4.65 -1.98 -13.64
C PRO A 38 -3.25 -2.38 -13.16
N MET A 39 -2.91 -3.66 -13.32
CA MET A 39 -1.61 -4.23 -12.98
C MET A 39 -1.19 -3.98 -11.51
N PHE A 40 -2.15 -3.94 -10.57
CA PHE A 40 -1.85 -3.68 -9.16
C PHE A 40 -0.83 -4.67 -8.59
N TYR A 41 -0.90 -5.93 -9.02
CA TYR A 41 -0.03 -7.02 -8.61
C TYR A 41 1.43 -6.89 -9.07
N GLN A 42 1.73 -5.95 -9.98
CA GLN A 42 3.10 -5.64 -10.40
C GLN A 42 3.72 -4.50 -9.59
N ARG A 43 2.92 -3.77 -8.79
CA ARG A 43 3.39 -2.62 -8.02
C ARG A 43 3.54 -3.02 -6.56
N VAL A 44 4.79 -3.09 -6.09
CA VAL A 44 5.17 -3.38 -4.69
C VAL A 44 4.34 -2.55 -3.72
N LYS A 45 4.22 -1.24 -3.96
CA LYS A 45 3.42 -0.32 -3.13
C LYS A 45 1.96 -0.78 -2.97
N LEU A 46 1.30 -1.16 -4.07
CA LEU A 46 -0.11 -1.56 -4.02
C LEU A 46 -0.28 -2.92 -3.34
N MET A 47 0.58 -3.88 -3.64
CA MET A 47 0.57 -5.20 -2.99
C MET A 47 0.85 -5.10 -1.48
N MET A 48 1.77 -4.23 -1.07
CA MET A 48 2.04 -3.98 0.35
C MET A 48 0.83 -3.36 1.05
N ILE A 49 0.18 -2.35 0.45
CA ILE A 49 -1.02 -1.73 1.02
C ILE A 49 -2.14 -2.78 1.20
N ILE A 50 -2.35 -3.64 0.20
CA ILE A 50 -3.32 -4.75 0.30
C ILE A 50 -2.93 -5.73 1.41
N SER A 51 -1.65 -6.11 1.50
CA SER A 51 -1.12 -7.01 2.52
C SER A 51 -1.34 -6.48 3.95
N LEU A 52 -1.09 -5.18 4.18
CA LEU A 52 -1.34 -4.54 5.47
C LEU A 52 -2.84 -4.47 5.80
N ALA A 53 -3.69 -4.15 4.80
CA ALA A 53 -5.14 -4.12 4.98
C ALA A 53 -5.73 -5.49 5.33
N ILE A 54 -5.20 -6.57 4.74
CA ILE A 54 -5.56 -7.95 5.12
C ILE A 54 -5.17 -8.22 6.59
N GLY A 55 -4.00 -7.76 7.02
CA GLY A 55 -3.57 -7.89 8.42
C GLY A 55 -4.50 -7.18 9.41
N ASP A 56 -5.00 -6.00 9.04
CA ASP A 56 -5.98 -5.25 9.85
C ASP A 56 -7.37 -5.93 9.84
N ILE A 57 -7.79 -6.55 8.73
CA ILE A 57 -9.01 -7.38 8.71
C ILE A 57 -8.86 -8.60 9.64
N ILE A 58 -7.72 -9.29 9.60
CA ILE A 58 -7.45 -10.41 10.51
C ILE A 58 -7.42 -9.90 11.96
N PHE A 59 -6.87 -8.72 12.23
CA PHE A 59 -6.93 -8.08 13.56
C PHE A 59 -8.39 -7.85 14.02
N ALA A 60 -9.28 -7.42 13.14
CA ALA A 60 -10.69 -7.26 13.48
C ALA A 60 -11.40 -8.60 13.70
N LEU A 61 -11.18 -9.58 12.83
CA LEU A 61 -11.93 -10.84 12.81
C LEU A 61 -11.40 -11.90 13.78
N PHE A 62 -10.15 -11.76 14.23
CA PHE A 62 -9.54 -12.70 15.18
C PHE A 62 -9.43 -12.10 16.59
N PRO A 63 -8.41 -11.29 16.95
CA PRO A 63 -8.22 -10.90 18.34
C PRO A 63 -9.35 -10.00 18.88
N LEU A 64 -9.93 -9.10 18.07
CA LEU A 64 -11.06 -8.29 18.53
C LEU A 64 -12.35 -9.10 18.71
N VAL A 65 -12.61 -10.12 17.89
CA VAL A 65 -13.76 -11.03 18.10
C VAL A 65 -13.57 -11.86 19.37
N VAL A 66 -12.36 -12.38 19.62
CA VAL A 66 -12.03 -13.10 20.86
C VAL A 66 -12.23 -12.19 22.09
N LEU A 67 -11.79 -10.93 21.99
CA LEU A 67 -11.98 -9.96 23.05
C LEU A 67 -13.46 -9.57 23.23
N ALA A 68 -14.23 -9.43 22.14
CA ALA A 68 -15.67 -9.19 22.20
C ALA A 68 -16.36 -10.34 22.93
N ARG A 69 -16.04 -11.58 22.55
CA ARG A 69 -16.56 -12.77 23.21
C ARG A 69 -16.30 -12.75 24.71
N ARG A 70 -15.10 -12.34 25.15
CA ARG A 70 -14.75 -12.18 26.57
C ARG A 70 -15.64 -11.16 27.30
N PHE A 71 -16.04 -10.09 26.63
CA PHE A 71 -16.91 -9.07 27.24
C PHE A 71 -18.40 -9.45 27.21
N PHE A 72 -18.86 -10.16 26.18
CA PHE A 72 -20.27 -10.49 25.98
C PHE A 72 -20.69 -11.81 26.63
N GLU A 73 -19.81 -12.81 26.70
CA GLU A 73 -20.11 -14.10 27.30
C GLU A 73 -19.71 -14.13 28.79
N ALA A 74 -20.61 -14.64 29.64
CA ALA A 74 -20.32 -14.84 31.06
C ALA A 74 -19.44 -16.08 31.32
N ASP A 75 -19.42 -17.02 30.38
CA ASP A 75 -18.61 -18.23 30.47
C ASP A 75 -17.18 -17.92 30.01
N ILE A 76 -16.23 -17.91 30.94
CA ILE A 76 -14.81 -17.67 30.65
C ILE A 76 -14.07 -18.94 30.21
N THR A 77 -14.70 -20.13 30.27
CA THR A 77 -14.04 -21.41 30.02
C THR A 77 -13.61 -21.58 28.55
N PHE A 78 -14.20 -20.85 27.61
CA PHE A 78 -13.75 -20.85 26.22
C PHE A 78 -12.34 -20.27 26.04
N MET A 79 -11.89 -19.42 26.97
CA MET A 79 -10.61 -18.71 26.88
C MET A 79 -9.47 -19.63 27.31
N THR A 80 -9.12 -20.58 26.44
CA THR A 80 -7.95 -21.43 26.66
C THR A 80 -6.68 -20.60 26.70
N CYS A 81 -5.69 -21.08 27.45
CA CYS A 81 -4.36 -20.46 27.55
C CYS A 81 -3.78 -20.15 26.16
N ARG A 82 -3.84 -21.13 25.26
CA ARG A 82 -3.36 -21.01 23.88
C ARG A 82 -4.11 -19.95 23.08
N LEU A 83 -5.43 -19.86 23.21
CA LEU A 83 -6.22 -18.83 22.54
C LEU A 83 -5.83 -17.44 23.04
N SER A 84 -5.73 -17.27 24.36
CA SER A 84 -5.30 -16.01 24.98
C SER A 84 -3.91 -15.61 24.51
N THR A 85 -2.93 -16.51 24.58
CA THR A 85 -1.56 -16.26 24.12
C THR A 85 -1.52 -15.90 22.63
N ASN A 86 -2.26 -16.61 21.77
CA ASN A 86 -2.30 -16.33 20.34
C ASN A 86 -2.93 -14.95 20.05
N THR A 87 -4.04 -14.64 20.72
CA THR A 87 -4.75 -13.36 20.61
C THR A 87 -3.84 -12.21 21.04
N THR A 88 -3.23 -12.29 22.22
CA THR A 88 -2.27 -11.29 22.71
C THR A 88 -1.05 -11.17 21.80
N THR A 89 -0.51 -12.30 21.34
CA THR A 89 0.66 -12.30 20.44
C THR A 89 0.36 -11.57 19.14
N TYR A 90 -0.79 -11.86 18.53
CA TYR A 90 -1.20 -11.19 17.31
C TYR A 90 -1.46 -9.71 17.55
N MET A 91 -2.28 -9.40 18.57
CA MET A 91 -2.78 -8.06 18.88
C MET A 91 -1.69 -7.09 19.30
N SER A 92 -0.81 -7.52 20.20
CA SER A 92 0.14 -6.64 20.90
C SER A 92 1.53 -6.64 20.29
N PHE A 93 1.89 -7.62 19.46
CA PHE A 93 3.27 -7.74 18.95
C PHE A 93 3.33 -7.94 17.43
N LEU A 94 2.73 -9.01 16.92
CA LEU A 94 2.92 -9.42 15.51
C LEU A 94 2.45 -8.35 14.53
N ILE A 95 1.23 -7.84 14.71
CA ILE A 95 0.66 -6.90 13.75
C ILE A 95 1.44 -5.58 13.71
N HIS A 96 1.94 -5.10 14.85
CA HIS A 96 2.73 -3.86 14.91
C HIS A 96 4.09 -4.04 14.24
N PHE A 97 4.72 -5.20 14.44
CA PHE A 97 5.98 -5.53 13.77
C PHE A 97 5.81 -5.58 12.26
N VAL A 98 4.79 -6.29 11.78
CA VAL A 98 4.45 -6.38 10.36
C VAL A 98 4.17 -4.99 9.78
N TYR A 99 3.45 -4.14 10.50
CA TYR A 99 3.12 -2.79 10.03
C TYR A 99 4.36 -1.90 9.92
N GLY A 100 5.18 -1.84 10.97
CA GLY A 100 6.39 -1.01 10.96
C GLY A 100 7.39 -1.47 9.91
N LEU A 101 7.60 -2.78 9.73
CA LEU A 101 8.41 -3.30 8.62
C LEU A 101 7.76 -3.06 7.26
N GLY A 102 6.44 -3.11 7.14
CA GLY A 102 5.71 -2.76 5.93
C GLY A 102 6.00 -1.32 5.50
N LEU A 103 6.02 -0.38 6.44
CA LEU A 103 6.41 1.01 6.20
C LEU A 103 7.87 1.15 5.77
N VAL A 104 8.78 0.38 6.38
CA VAL A 104 10.19 0.31 5.97
C VAL A 104 10.32 -0.15 4.51
N VAL A 105 9.62 -1.22 4.14
CA VAL A 105 9.64 -1.74 2.77
C VAL A 105 9.03 -0.74 1.79
N LEU A 106 7.95 -0.03 2.16
CA LEU A 106 7.40 1.05 1.34
C LEU A 106 8.41 2.19 1.14
N ALA A 107 9.12 2.61 2.19
CA ALA A 107 10.15 3.63 2.07
C ALA A 107 11.32 3.17 1.19
N ALA A 108 11.77 1.92 1.36
CA ALA A 108 12.80 1.32 0.52
C ALA A 108 12.37 1.24 -0.95
N GLU A 109 11.09 0.90 -1.22
CA GLU A 109 10.53 0.89 -2.57
C GLU A 109 10.57 2.28 -3.22
N VAL A 110 10.14 3.32 -2.51
CA VAL A 110 10.18 4.70 -3.02
C VAL A 110 11.61 5.12 -3.35
N PHE A 111 12.58 4.76 -2.51
CA PHE A 111 14.00 5.03 -2.73
C PHE A 111 14.55 4.29 -3.96
N LEU A 112 14.24 3.01 -4.09
CA LEU A 112 14.83 2.15 -5.12
C LEU A 112 14.06 2.18 -6.45
N ARG A 113 12.87 2.79 -6.50
CA ARG A 113 11.98 2.76 -7.68
C ARG A 113 12.69 3.11 -8.99
N ASN A 114 13.46 4.20 -9.00
CA ASN A 114 14.16 4.66 -10.21
C ASN A 114 15.28 3.68 -10.63
N ARG A 115 15.91 3.00 -9.66
CA ARG A 115 16.97 2.02 -9.92
C ARG A 115 16.42 0.66 -10.36
N ILE A 116 15.22 0.31 -9.89
CA ILE A 116 14.55 -0.96 -10.22
C ILE A 116 13.84 -0.88 -11.57
N GLN A 117 13.28 0.28 -11.94
CA GLN A 117 12.56 0.45 -13.20
C GLN A 117 13.43 0.25 -14.45
N SER A 118 14.75 0.46 -14.35
CA SER A 118 15.65 0.32 -15.50
C SER A 118 16.07 -1.12 -15.81
N ILE A 119 15.80 -2.09 -14.93
CA ILE A 119 16.44 -3.41 -14.99
C ILE A 119 15.47 -4.53 -15.39
N HIS A 120 14.14 -4.37 -15.20
CA HIS A 120 13.28 -5.56 -15.01
C HIS A 120 12.16 -5.81 -16.02
N ASP A 121 12.16 -7.05 -16.52
CA ASP A 121 11.06 -7.73 -17.22
C ASP A 121 9.78 -7.80 -16.38
N ASN A 122 8.64 -7.94 -17.07
CA ASN A 122 7.31 -7.94 -16.44
C ASN A 122 7.11 -9.08 -15.42
N ASN A 123 7.71 -10.25 -15.64
CA ASN A 123 7.60 -11.39 -14.70
C ASN A 123 8.30 -11.09 -13.37
N TYR A 124 9.46 -10.44 -13.42
CA TYR A 124 10.20 -10.07 -12.21
C TYR A 124 9.41 -9.07 -11.35
N LYS A 125 8.69 -8.13 -11.97
CA LYS A 125 7.88 -7.14 -11.23
C LYS A 125 6.82 -7.80 -10.33
N ILE A 126 6.19 -8.88 -10.79
CA ILE A 126 5.20 -9.64 -10.01
C ILE A 126 5.88 -10.31 -8.81
N ILE A 127 6.96 -11.05 -9.06
CA ILE A 127 7.71 -11.77 -8.01
C ILE A 127 8.25 -10.79 -6.97
N SER A 128 8.79 -9.66 -7.41
CA SER A 128 9.27 -8.58 -6.54
C SER A 128 8.16 -7.99 -5.69
N ALA A 129 6.99 -7.71 -6.29
CA ALA A 129 5.85 -7.15 -5.57
C ALA A 129 5.30 -8.11 -4.50
N VAL A 130 5.09 -9.38 -4.85
CA VAL A 130 4.62 -10.43 -3.93
C VAL A 130 5.67 -10.71 -2.85
N GLY A 131 6.94 -10.83 -3.24
CA GLY A 131 8.05 -11.05 -2.32
C GLY A 131 8.16 -9.93 -1.30
N ALA A 132 8.23 -8.67 -1.76
CA ALA A 132 8.31 -7.51 -0.88
C ALA A 132 7.11 -7.40 0.07
N SER A 133 5.88 -7.68 -0.38
CA SER A 133 4.69 -7.65 0.48
C SER A 133 4.61 -8.80 1.48
N SER A 134 5.33 -9.90 1.24
CA SER A 134 5.35 -11.09 2.10
C SER A 134 6.46 -11.03 3.15
N VAL A 135 7.55 -10.29 2.88
CA VAL A 135 8.71 -10.19 3.79
C VAL A 135 8.33 -9.78 5.22
N PRO A 136 7.51 -8.73 5.47
CA PRO A 136 7.14 -8.36 6.84
C PRO A 136 6.43 -9.48 7.60
N TRP A 137 5.56 -10.24 6.91
CA TRP A 137 4.85 -11.38 7.49
C TRP A 137 5.78 -12.53 7.81
N ILE A 138 6.62 -12.95 6.85
CA ILE A 138 7.56 -14.04 7.05
C ILE A 138 8.50 -13.72 8.22
N LEU A 139 9.06 -12.51 8.26
CA LEU A 139 9.91 -12.07 9.36
C LEU A 139 9.13 -11.99 10.68
N GLY A 140 7.89 -11.49 10.66
CA GLY A 140 7.04 -11.45 11.85
C GLY A 140 6.77 -12.84 12.41
N LEU A 141 6.44 -13.81 11.56
CA LEU A 141 6.18 -15.18 11.98
C LEU A 141 7.44 -15.89 12.48
N ILE A 142 8.60 -15.66 11.86
CA ILE A 142 9.87 -16.29 12.26
C ILE A 142 10.43 -15.67 13.54
N ILE A 143 10.28 -14.37 13.75
CA ILE A 143 10.90 -13.66 14.87
C ILE A 143 9.92 -13.54 16.04
N ILE A 144 8.71 -13.03 15.80
CA ILE A 144 7.77 -12.66 16.86
C ILE A 144 7.08 -13.87 17.46
N LEU A 145 6.65 -14.85 16.66
CA LEU A 145 5.97 -16.03 17.23
C LEU A 145 6.85 -16.81 18.20
N PRO A 146 8.11 -17.20 17.87
CA PRO A 146 8.96 -17.89 18.84
C PRO A 146 9.26 -17.02 20.06
N LEU A 147 9.46 -15.71 19.86
CA LEU A 147 9.69 -14.75 20.94
C LEU A 147 8.50 -14.64 21.91
N CYS A 148 7.27 -14.87 21.44
CA CYS A 148 6.07 -14.78 22.27
C CYS A 148 5.59 -16.12 22.82
N MET A 149 5.97 -17.25 22.21
CA MET A 149 5.41 -18.57 22.52
C MET A 149 6.41 -19.56 23.14
N SER A 150 7.72 -19.35 23.00
CA SER A 150 8.72 -20.36 23.38
C SER A 150 8.81 -20.66 24.89
N LYS A 151 8.39 -19.72 25.75
CA LYS A 151 8.52 -19.79 27.21
C LYS A 151 7.22 -19.55 27.97
N VAL A 152 6.10 -19.87 27.32
CA VAL A 152 4.76 -19.77 27.91
C VAL A 152 4.47 -21.03 28.71
N ASN A 153 4.10 -20.87 29.98
CA ASN A 153 3.59 -21.97 30.79
C ASN A 153 2.10 -22.17 30.50
N TYR A 154 1.78 -23.19 29.71
CA TYR A 154 0.41 -23.49 29.31
C TYR A 154 -0.41 -24.25 30.39
N GLU A 155 0.24 -24.73 31.46
CA GLU A 155 -0.39 -25.63 32.43
C GLU A 155 -0.88 -24.91 33.70
N SER A 156 -0.18 -23.86 34.17
CA SER A 156 -0.56 -23.16 35.42
C SER A 156 -1.18 -21.79 35.19
N ASP A 157 -0.39 -20.82 34.71
CA ASP A 157 -0.73 -19.40 34.85
C ASP A 157 -0.79 -18.63 33.53
N CYS A 158 -0.54 -19.28 32.39
CA CYS A 158 -0.46 -18.64 31.07
C CYS A 158 0.51 -17.46 31.01
N THR A 159 1.52 -17.48 31.88
CA THR A 159 2.54 -16.45 31.96
C THR A 159 3.67 -16.78 31.00
N ASN A 160 4.18 -15.76 30.34
CA ASN A 160 5.40 -15.86 29.56
C ASN A 160 6.58 -15.44 30.46
N SER A 161 7.53 -16.34 30.68
CA SER A 161 8.74 -16.04 31.45
C SER A 161 9.82 -15.29 30.65
N GLN A 162 9.56 -15.01 29.37
CA GLN A 162 10.41 -14.18 28.54
C GLN A 162 10.33 -12.70 28.94
N SER A 163 11.43 -11.97 28.78
CA SER A 163 11.47 -10.54 29.12
C SER A 163 10.50 -9.75 28.24
N LEU A 164 9.49 -9.14 28.89
CA LEU A 164 8.54 -8.22 28.24
C LEU A 164 9.25 -7.07 27.51
N GLU A 165 10.38 -6.60 28.06
CA GLU A 165 11.25 -5.59 27.43
C GLU A 165 11.75 -6.04 26.07
N SER A 166 12.22 -7.30 25.96
CA SER A 166 12.67 -7.85 24.69
C SER A 166 11.53 -8.00 23.68
N MET A 167 10.35 -8.43 24.15
CA MET A 167 9.17 -8.61 23.31
C MET A 167 8.71 -7.26 22.72
N ILE A 168 8.52 -6.25 23.57
CA ILE A 168 8.07 -4.92 23.17
C ILE A 168 9.16 -4.18 22.36
N GLY A 169 10.42 -4.31 22.77
CA GLY A 169 11.57 -3.71 22.08
C GLY A 169 11.66 -4.16 20.63
N VAL A 170 11.60 -5.47 20.38
CA VAL A 170 11.72 -6.05 19.04
C VAL A 170 10.45 -5.86 18.21
N SER A 171 9.27 -5.98 18.80
CA SER A 171 7.99 -5.95 18.06
C SER A 171 7.46 -4.55 17.78
N ILE A 172 7.75 -3.57 18.63
CA ILE A 172 7.18 -2.22 18.55
C ILE A 172 8.29 -1.18 18.34
N PHE A 173 9.19 -1.00 19.32
CA PHE A 173 10.14 0.11 19.27
C PHE A 173 11.10 0.04 18.09
N LEU A 174 11.65 -1.14 17.81
CA LEU A 174 12.57 -1.36 16.70
C LEU A 174 11.93 -1.03 15.34
N PRO A 175 10.82 -1.67 14.92
CA PRO A 175 10.23 -1.40 13.61
C PRO A 175 9.65 0.02 13.50
N VAL A 176 9.10 0.61 14.57
CA VAL A 176 8.67 2.02 14.58
C VAL A 176 9.86 2.94 14.35
N SER A 177 10.94 2.78 15.13
CA SER A 177 12.14 3.62 15.00
C SER A 177 12.76 3.50 13.61
N LEU A 178 12.88 2.27 13.08
CA LEU A 178 13.39 2.03 11.73
C LEU A 178 12.52 2.71 10.67
N SER A 179 11.20 2.63 10.77
CA SER A 179 10.29 3.25 9.81
C SER A 179 10.44 4.78 9.77
N ILE A 180 10.60 5.41 10.93
CA ILE A 180 10.79 6.87 11.05
C ILE A 180 12.17 7.27 10.51
N VAL A 181 13.24 6.60 10.95
CA VAL A 181 14.61 6.91 10.54
C VAL A 181 14.77 6.77 9.03
N ILE A 182 14.29 5.66 8.45
CA ILE A 182 14.39 5.44 7.00
C ILE A 182 13.55 6.47 6.23
N SER A 183 12.38 6.85 6.74
CA SER A 183 11.56 7.91 6.13
C SER A 183 12.26 9.28 6.20
N ILE A 184 12.96 9.60 7.30
CA ILE A 184 13.76 10.83 7.41
C ILE A 184 14.90 10.80 6.40
N VAL A 185 15.69 9.72 6.36
CA VAL A 185 16.79 9.56 5.41
C VAL A 185 16.30 9.74 3.97
N LEU A 186 15.16 9.13 3.63
CA LEU A 186 14.56 9.27 2.31
C LEU A 186 14.22 10.73 1.96
N ASN A 187 13.68 11.49 2.90
CA ASN A 187 13.37 12.91 2.71
C ASN A 187 14.63 13.78 2.63
N CYS A 188 15.69 13.44 3.38
CA CYS A 188 16.96 14.16 3.35
C CYS A 188 17.76 13.93 2.06
N VAL A 189 17.80 12.69 1.56
CA VAL A 189 18.54 12.34 0.33
C VAL A 189 17.91 13.00 -0.90
N HIS A 190 16.60 13.20 -0.91
CA HIS A 190 15.88 13.92 -1.99
C HIS A 190 15.71 15.42 -1.72
N GLY A 191 16.52 15.99 -0.80
CA GLY A 191 16.60 17.43 -0.63
C GLY A 191 17.07 18.10 -1.94
N PRO A 192 16.62 19.32 -2.25
CA PRO A 192 17.09 20.02 -3.44
C PRO A 192 18.60 20.23 -3.29
N THR A 193 19.40 19.48 -4.05
CA THR A 193 20.74 19.95 -4.35
C THR A 193 20.58 21.34 -4.94
N LEU A 194 21.18 22.34 -4.29
CA LEU A 194 21.12 23.77 -4.64
C LEU A 194 21.34 24.05 -6.14
N GLN A 195 21.96 23.14 -6.88
CA GLN A 195 22.11 23.19 -8.34
C GLN A 195 20.79 23.17 -9.14
N GLN A 196 19.69 22.59 -8.66
CA GLN A 196 18.44 22.54 -9.44
C GLN A 196 17.68 23.88 -9.44
N ARG A 197 18.02 24.81 -8.52
CA ARG A 197 17.49 26.18 -8.52
C ARG A 197 18.23 27.09 -9.50
N GLN A 198 19.42 26.71 -9.96
CA GLN A 198 20.24 27.52 -10.86
C GLN A 198 19.93 27.30 -12.35
N ILE A 199 19.21 26.22 -12.72
CA ILE A 199 18.86 25.95 -14.12
C ILE A 199 17.54 26.64 -14.55
N ILE A 200 16.70 27.06 -13.58
CA ILE A 200 15.46 27.82 -13.87
C ILE A 200 15.73 29.35 -13.94
N GLY A 201 16.99 29.77 -13.75
CA GLY A 201 17.41 31.17 -13.76
C GLY A 201 18.33 31.54 -14.91
N THR A 202 18.12 30.97 -16.11
CA THR A 202 18.66 31.55 -17.34
C THR A 202 17.52 31.76 -18.32
N ASP A 203 17.38 33.00 -18.77
CA ASP A 203 16.40 33.52 -19.70
C ASP A 203 16.35 32.72 -21.01
N LEU A 204 15.60 31.62 -21.02
CA LEU A 204 15.11 31.01 -22.25
C LEU A 204 13.71 31.53 -22.49
N GLN A 205 13.65 32.53 -23.38
CA GLN A 205 12.44 33.01 -24.04
C GLN A 205 11.51 31.84 -24.37
N PRO A 206 10.18 32.02 -24.22
CA PRO A 206 9.24 31.04 -24.75
C PRO A 206 9.46 30.97 -26.26
N ILE A 207 9.95 29.84 -26.76
CA ILE A 207 9.79 29.49 -28.17
C ILE A 207 8.29 29.39 -28.39
N ILE A 208 7.74 30.46 -28.96
CA ILE A 208 6.42 30.45 -29.57
C ILE A 208 6.55 29.44 -30.72
N VAL A 209 6.14 28.20 -30.45
CA VAL A 209 5.79 27.28 -31.53
C VAL A 209 4.54 27.88 -32.16
N SER A 210 4.75 28.66 -33.21
CA SER A 210 3.69 28.97 -34.14
C SER A 210 3.11 27.63 -34.59
N GLN A 211 1.84 27.38 -34.24
CA GLN A 211 1.01 26.45 -34.98
C GLN A 211 1.00 26.97 -36.42
N GLN A 212 1.93 26.45 -37.24
CA GLN A 212 1.78 26.52 -38.66
C GLN A 212 0.65 25.55 -38.99
N THR A 213 -0.57 26.10 -39.00
CA THR A 213 -1.72 25.50 -39.64
C THR A 213 -1.29 25.23 -41.08
N VAL A 214 -0.87 24.00 -41.36
CA VAL A 214 -0.76 23.51 -42.74
C VAL A 214 -2.20 23.46 -43.22
N ALA A 215 -2.64 24.55 -43.86
CA ALA A 215 -3.79 24.51 -44.72
C ALA A 215 -3.53 23.39 -45.74
N GLN A 216 -4.33 22.32 -45.67
CA GLN A 216 -4.48 21.40 -46.78
C GLN A 216 -4.95 22.25 -47.97
N GLN A 217 -4.00 22.60 -48.83
CA GLN A 217 -4.29 23.12 -50.14
C GLN A 217 -4.75 21.93 -50.97
N GLU A 218 -6.06 21.69 -50.99
CA GLU A 218 -6.72 20.82 -51.97
C GLU A 218 -6.43 21.37 -53.37
N ASN A 219 -5.36 20.89 -53.98
CA ASN A 219 -5.04 21.18 -55.36
C ASN A 219 -5.82 20.20 -56.24
N PHE A 220 -7.12 20.46 -56.43
CA PHE A 220 -7.94 19.79 -57.44
C PHE A 220 -7.48 20.24 -58.83
N ASN A 221 -6.49 19.54 -59.39
CA ASN A 221 -6.13 19.70 -60.79
C ASN A 221 -7.09 18.86 -61.64
N TYR A 222 -8.15 19.49 -62.14
CA TYR A 222 -9.05 18.91 -63.13
C TYR A 222 -8.36 18.85 -64.50
N ASN A 223 -8.00 17.64 -64.94
CA ASN A 223 -7.63 17.38 -66.33
C ASN A 223 -8.90 17.02 -67.13
N PRO A 224 -9.21 17.70 -68.25
CA PRO A 224 -10.41 17.44 -69.03
C PRO A 224 -10.19 16.34 -70.08
N LEU A 225 -11.29 15.62 -70.35
CA LEU A 225 -11.65 14.87 -71.55
C LEU A 225 -10.57 14.03 -72.27
N ASN A 226 -10.77 12.70 -72.24
CA ASN A 226 -10.53 11.89 -73.42
C ASN A 226 -11.73 10.99 -73.68
N SER A 227 -12.48 11.33 -74.73
CA SER A 227 -13.61 10.61 -75.29
C SER A 227 -13.12 9.67 -76.38
N ASN A 228 -13.39 8.38 -76.27
CA ASN A 228 -13.36 7.48 -77.43
C ASN A 228 -14.60 6.58 -77.45
N PRO A 229 -15.11 6.23 -78.65
CA PRO A 229 -16.47 5.74 -78.82
C PRO A 229 -16.57 4.21 -78.84
N TYR A 230 -17.79 3.77 -78.47
CA TYR A 230 -18.44 2.46 -78.61
C TYR A 230 -18.11 1.67 -79.91
N PRO A 231 -18.32 0.33 -79.92
CA PRO A 231 -19.67 -0.21 -80.16
C PRO A 231 -20.15 -1.27 -79.18
N GLN A 232 -21.47 -1.24 -78.99
CA GLN A 232 -22.32 -2.23 -78.33
C GLN A 232 -22.22 -3.59 -79.03
N ASN A 233 -22.33 -4.67 -78.27
CA ASN A 233 -23.18 -5.79 -78.66
C ASN A 233 -23.70 -6.53 -77.43
N ALA A 234 -24.98 -6.87 -77.51
CA ALA A 234 -25.85 -7.37 -76.46
C ALA A 234 -25.89 -8.91 -76.41
N ALA A 235 -26.07 -9.48 -75.20
CA ALA A 235 -27.00 -10.59 -74.87
C ALA A 235 -26.70 -11.21 -73.48
N PRO A 236 -27.67 -11.91 -72.84
CA PRO A 236 -27.76 -11.99 -71.37
C PRO A 236 -27.74 -13.41 -70.73
N TYR A 237 -27.17 -13.51 -69.51
CA TYR A 237 -27.35 -14.53 -68.42
C TYR A 237 -26.98 -16.03 -68.64
N PRO A 238 -26.80 -16.87 -67.58
CA PRO A 238 -26.19 -16.70 -66.24
C PRO A 238 -25.23 -17.90 -65.87
N PRO A 239 -24.95 -18.25 -64.59
CA PRO A 239 -23.66 -18.11 -63.92
C PRO A 239 -22.84 -19.42 -63.81
N HIS A 240 -21.52 -19.34 -64.00
CA HIS A 240 -20.59 -20.34 -63.45
C HIS A 240 -19.71 -19.66 -62.38
N TYR A 241 -19.83 -20.12 -61.15
CA TYR A 241 -18.92 -19.80 -60.05
C TYR A 241 -17.50 -20.28 -60.35
N PRO A 242 -16.48 -19.42 -60.34
CA PRO A 242 -15.12 -19.83 -60.10
C PRO A 242 -14.76 -19.56 -58.63
N TYR A 243 -14.21 -20.57 -57.98
CA TYR A 243 -13.32 -20.41 -56.81
C TYR A 243 -12.31 -19.27 -57.06
N PRO A 244 -12.05 -18.39 -56.08
CA PRO A 244 -10.78 -17.70 -56.03
C PRO A 244 -9.85 -18.43 -55.07
N ALA A 245 -8.79 -18.95 -55.69
CA ALA A 245 -7.56 -19.34 -55.05
C ALA A 245 -6.92 -18.16 -54.30
N ASN A 246 -6.16 -18.52 -53.27
CA ASN A 246 -5.25 -17.68 -52.51
C ASN A 246 -4.50 -16.64 -53.37
N GLN A 247 -4.76 -15.36 -53.13
CA GLN A 247 -3.83 -14.29 -53.50
C GLN A 247 -2.96 -13.96 -52.29
N GLN A 248 -1.75 -14.52 -52.28
CA GLN A 248 -0.64 -13.97 -51.53
C GLN A 248 -0.25 -12.65 -52.22
N VAL A 249 -0.67 -11.52 -51.63
CA VAL A 249 -0.15 -10.21 -51.99
C VAL A 249 1.18 -10.03 -51.28
N MET A 250 2.26 -10.29 -52.02
CA MET A 250 3.61 -9.87 -51.69
C MET A 250 3.69 -8.36 -51.95
N ASN A 251 3.35 -7.54 -50.94
CA ASN A 251 3.56 -6.10 -51.01
C ASN A 251 5.02 -5.77 -50.70
N GLN A 252 5.64 -5.18 -51.71
CA GLN A 252 7.01 -4.68 -51.73
C GLN A 252 7.26 -3.67 -50.61
N SER A 253 8.46 -3.79 -50.06
CA SER A 253 9.12 -2.92 -49.13
C SER A 253 9.17 -1.46 -49.61
N SER A 254 8.38 -0.60 -49.00
CA SER A 254 8.70 0.82 -48.90
C SER A 254 9.70 0.97 -47.75
N THR A 255 10.98 1.15 -48.09
CA THR A 255 12.02 1.58 -47.16
C THR A 255 11.68 2.98 -46.65
N VAL A 256 10.97 3.05 -45.52
CA VAL A 256 10.91 4.25 -44.69
C VAL A 256 12.28 4.37 -44.04
N ASN A 257 13.05 5.37 -44.46
CA ASN A 257 14.29 5.77 -43.83
C ASN A 257 13.97 6.38 -42.46
N ILE A 258 13.79 5.53 -41.45
CA ILE A 258 13.67 5.96 -40.06
C ILE A 258 15.07 6.34 -39.63
N ASN A 259 15.32 7.65 -39.64
CA ASN A 259 16.54 8.27 -39.14
C ASN A 259 16.70 7.89 -37.65
N LEU A 260 17.51 6.87 -37.38
CA LEU A 260 17.74 6.26 -36.07
C LEU A 260 18.65 7.13 -35.18
N ASN A 261 18.45 8.44 -35.21
CA ASN A 261 19.15 9.44 -34.41
C ASN A 261 18.18 10.37 -33.65
N GLN A 262 16.94 9.91 -33.41
CA GLN A 262 16.15 10.46 -32.32
C GLN A 262 16.69 9.87 -31.03
N GLY A 263 17.55 10.65 -30.38
CA GLY A 263 18.02 10.40 -29.04
C GLY A 263 16.86 9.93 -28.17
N VAL A 264 17.11 8.81 -27.49
CA VAL A 264 16.26 8.28 -26.44
C VAL A 264 15.92 9.45 -25.53
N SER A 265 14.73 10.03 -25.71
CA SER A 265 14.11 10.91 -24.75
C SER A 265 13.81 10.02 -23.56
N THR A 266 14.81 9.86 -22.70
CA THR A 266 14.61 9.41 -21.34
C THR A 266 13.53 10.31 -20.78
N ILE A 267 12.31 9.77 -20.71
CA ILE A 267 11.19 10.41 -20.04
C ILE A 267 11.72 10.68 -18.65
N HIS A 268 12.06 11.94 -18.40
CA HIS A 268 12.59 12.37 -17.12
C HIS A 268 11.38 12.36 -16.19
N VAL A 269 11.07 11.18 -15.63
CA VAL A 269 10.06 11.02 -14.60
C VAL A 269 10.47 11.97 -13.49
N THR A 270 9.67 13.00 -13.30
CA THR A 270 10.03 14.14 -12.47
C THR A 270 10.24 13.66 -11.02
N PRO A 271 11.38 14.00 -10.38
CA PRO A 271 11.67 13.62 -8.99
C PRO A 271 10.68 14.22 -7.97
N MET A 272 9.81 15.12 -8.41
CA MET A 272 8.84 15.83 -7.59
C MET A 272 7.82 14.87 -6.92
N ASN A 273 7.49 13.73 -7.54
CA ASN A 273 6.54 12.77 -6.96
C ASN A 273 7.15 11.97 -5.78
N GLN A 274 8.44 11.62 -5.83
CA GLN A 274 9.09 10.82 -4.77
C GLN A 274 9.16 11.58 -3.44
N ARG A 275 9.37 12.90 -3.48
CA ARG A 275 9.40 13.72 -2.25
C ARG A 275 8.04 13.77 -1.56
N VAL A 276 6.97 13.96 -2.33
CA VAL A 276 5.61 13.97 -1.78
C VAL A 276 5.26 12.59 -1.22
N GLU A 277 5.61 11.51 -1.92
CA GLU A 277 5.46 10.14 -1.39
C GLU A 277 6.27 9.93 -0.10
N GLY A 278 7.51 10.44 -0.05
CA GLY A 278 8.38 10.35 1.12
C GLY A 278 7.87 11.12 2.34
N GLN A 279 7.33 12.32 2.15
CA GLN A 279 6.69 13.10 3.21
C GLN A 279 5.44 12.41 3.73
N LYS A 280 4.64 11.80 2.84
CA LYS A 280 3.46 11.00 3.22
C LYS A 280 3.86 9.79 4.06
N LEU A 281 4.91 9.06 3.68
CA LEU A 281 5.40 7.91 4.44
C LEU A 281 5.95 8.31 5.81
N LEU A 282 6.65 9.45 5.89
CA LEU A 282 7.10 9.99 7.17
C LEU A 282 5.92 10.31 8.09
N LEU A 283 4.90 10.99 7.57
CA LEU A 283 3.68 11.32 8.32
C LEU A 283 2.97 10.05 8.82
N ILE A 284 2.81 9.05 7.96
CA ILE A 284 2.19 7.76 8.33
C ILE A 284 3.02 7.06 9.41
N SER A 285 4.36 7.07 9.32
CA SER A 285 5.25 6.46 10.30
C SER A 285 5.17 7.14 11.68
N ILE A 286 5.08 8.48 11.69
CA ILE A 286 4.89 9.25 12.92
C ILE A 286 3.53 8.94 13.56
N ILE A 287 2.45 8.97 12.77
CA ILE A 287 1.09 8.66 13.27
C ILE A 287 1.04 7.23 13.82
N PHE A 288 1.62 6.27 13.09
CA PHE A 288 1.73 4.89 13.56
C PHE A 288 2.46 4.78 14.90
N GLY A 289 3.62 5.45 15.04
CA GLY A 289 4.36 5.51 16.29
C GLY A 289 3.53 6.11 17.43
N LEU A 290 2.86 7.25 17.20
CA LEU A 290 2.00 7.91 18.19
C LEU A 290 0.83 7.04 18.65
N MET A 291 0.34 6.14 17.81
CA MET A 291 -0.77 5.25 18.16
C MET A 291 -0.33 4.01 18.94
N VAL A 292 0.86 3.47 18.68
CA VAL A 292 1.29 2.18 19.24
C VAL A 292 2.27 2.33 20.41
N VAL A 293 3.14 3.34 20.41
CA VAL A 293 4.17 3.53 21.45
C VAL A 293 3.57 3.81 22.85
N PRO A 294 2.47 4.55 23.02
CA PRO A 294 1.92 4.82 24.36
C PRO A 294 1.54 3.55 25.14
N ILE A 295 0.79 2.63 24.52
CA ILE A 295 0.39 1.37 25.18
C ILE A 295 1.62 0.50 25.50
N ALA A 296 2.61 0.45 24.60
CA ALA A 296 3.86 -0.26 24.82
C ALA A 296 4.64 0.30 26.01
N SER A 297 4.67 1.63 26.14
CA SER A 297 5.38 2.33 27.22
C SER A 297 4.70 2.10 28.57
N ILE A 298 3.37 2.13 28.61
CA ILE A 298 2.58 1.81 29.81
C ILE A 298 2.81 0.34 30.20
N ALA A 299 2.74 -0.59 29.24
CA ALA A 299 2.96 -2.01 29.50
C ALA A 299 4.36 -2.30 30.07
N LEU A 300 5.40 -1.63 29.56
CA LEU A 300 6.76 -1.78 30.09
C LEU A 300 6.92 -1.25 31.51
N ARG A 301 6.26 -0.13 31.82
CA ARG A 301 6.41 0.55 33.12
C ARG A 301 5.27 0.26 34.08
N ALA A 302 4.42 -0.72 33.79
CA ALA A 302 3.21 -0.98 34.58
C ALA A 302 3.51 -1.19 36.07
N ALA A 303 4.66 -1.81 36.40
CA ALA A 303 5.09 -2.02 37.78
C ALA A 303 5.59 -0.74 38.50
N ASP A 304 6.05 0.26 37.75
CA ASP A 304 6.66 1.48 38.29
C ASP A 304 5.70 2.68 38.30
N ILE A 305 4.53 2.56 37.66
CA ILE A 305 3.53 3.62 37.61
C ILE A 305 2.70 3.58 38.90
N VAL A 306 2.89 4.59 39.75
CA VAL A 306 2.02 4.81 40.91
C VAL A 306 0.74 5.52 40.44
N TRP A 307 -0.33 4.75 40.28
CA TRP A 307 -1.65 5.29 39.96
C TRP A 307 -2.31 5.89 41.20
N VAL A 308 -3.01 7.01 41.01
CA VAL A 308 -3.75 7.69 42.08
C VAL A 308 -4.91 6.82 42.58
N ASP A 309 -5.59 6.12 41.65
CA ASP A 309 -6.62 5.14 41.93
C ASP A 309 -6.72 4.11 40.77
N SER A 310 -7.38 2.98 41.05
CA SER A 310 -7.57 1.88 40.08
C SER A 310 -8.44 2.25 38.87
N MET A 311 -9.27 3.28 39.00
CA MET A 311 -10.16 3.70 37.92
C MET A 311 -9.39 4.49 36.87
N THR A 312 -8.47 5.35 37.31
CA THR A 312 -7.54 6.11 36.48
C THR A 312 -6.66 5.16 35.68
N GLU A 313 -6.11 4.12 36.33
CA GLU A 313 -5.35 3.06 35.65
C GLU A 313 -6.16 2.40 34.54
N THR A 314 -7.40 2.01 34.86
CA THR A 314 -8.29 1.33 33.90
C THR A 314 -8.62 2.23 32.72
N VAL A 315 -9.05 3.46 32.97
CA VAL A 315 -9.44 4.43 31.92
C VAL A 315 -8.25 4.77 31.02
N VAL A 316 -7.07 5.04 31.59
CA VAL A 316 -5.89 5.38 30.79
C VAL A 316 -5.45 4.19 29.94
N THR A 317 -5.41 2.98 30.51
CA THR A 317 -5.03 1.75 29.79
C THR A 317 -6.01 1.44 28.67
N GLN A 318 -7.32 1.61 28.89
CA GLN A 318 -8.33 1.43 27.85
C GLN A 318 -8.21 2.49 26.75
N PHE A 319 -7.99 3.75 27.12
CA PHE A 319 -7.81 4.83 26.14
C PHE A 319 -6.63 4.55 25.21
N VAL A 320 -5.45 4.20 25.75
CA VAL A 320 -4.28 3.90 24.91
C VAL A 320 -4.43 2.60 24.11
N PHE A 321 -5.19 1.64 24.63
CA PHE A 321 -5.56 0.42 23.90
C PHE A 321 -6.43 0.74 22.68
N TRP A 322 -7.48 1.55 22.86
CA TRP A 322 -8.36 1.96 21.76
C TRP A 322 -7.63 2.85 20.76
N LEU A 323 -6.70 3.69 21.22
CA LEU A 323 -5.80 4.46 20.36
C LEU A 323 -4.92 3.55 19.48
N MET A 324 -4.34 2.50 20.07
CA MET A 324 -3.57 1.49 19.34
C MET A 324 -4.45 0.73 18.33
N ALA A 325 -5.67 0.36 18.70
CA ALA A 325 -6.60 -0.32 17.79
C ALA A 325 -7.02 0.59 16.63
N ALA A 326 -7.14 1.91 16.87
CA ALA A 326 -7.62 2.89 15.90
C ALA A 326 -6.71 3.04 14.68
N ARG A 327 -5.41 2.70 14.82
CA ARG A 327 -4.48 2.63 13.68
C ARG A 327 -5.04 1.81 12.52
N SER A 328 -5.76 0.72 12.84
CA SER A 328 -6.20 -0.30 11.90
C SER A 328 -7.28 0.21 10.96
N PHE A 329 -7.90 1.36 11.25
CA PHE A 329 -8.80 2.05 10.31
C PHE A 329 -8.31 3.45 9.93
N LEU A 330 -7.54 4.13 10.79
CA LEU A 330 -7.04 5.47 10.47
C LEU A 330 -5.96 5.43 9.37
N THR A 331 -5.02 4.48 9.43
CA THR A 331 -3.97 4.41 8.40
C THR A 331 -4.53 4.11 7.01
N PRO A 332 -5.45 3.14 6.83
CA PRO A 332 -6.19 2.97 5.58
C PRO A 332 -6.91 4.23 5.10
N LEU A 333 -7.58 4.98 5.98
CA LEU A 333 -8.24 6.25 5.62
C LEU A 333 -7.23 7.27 5.07
N ILE A 334 -6.09 7.40 5.74
CA ILE A 334 -5.00 8.27 5.31
C ILE A 334 -4.49 7.82 3.92
N MET A 335 -4.33 6.52 3.71
CA MET A 335 -3.89 5.96 2.41
C MET A 335 -4.93 6.19 1.29
N ILE A 336 -6.23 6.07 1.57
CA ILE A 336 -7.31 6.38 0.62
C ILE A 336 -7.28 7.87 0.28
N GLY A 337 -7.25 8.73 1.29
CA GLY A 337 -7.24 10.18 1.12
C GLY A 337 -6.05 10.66 0.26
N TYR A 338 -4.91 9.99 0.38
CA TYR A 338 -3.71 10.30 -0.41
C TYR A 338 -3.60 9.57 -1.75
N SER A 339 -4.48 8.61 -2.05
CA SER A 339 -4.50 7.83 -3.29
C SER A 339 -5.38 8.44 -4.38
N ASN A 340 -6.22 9.43 -4.06
CA ASN A 340 -7.17 10.08 -4.99
C ASN A 340 -6.69 11.45 -5.51
N LEU A 341 -5.40 11.77 -5.32
CA LEU A 341 -4.66 12.85 -5.96
C LEU A 341 -3.49 12.23 -6.73
#